data_AF-A0A1C2D3Z6-F1
#
_entry.id   AF-A0A1C2D3Z6-F1
#
_cell.length_a   1.000
_cell.length_b   1.000
_cell.length_c   1.000
_cell.angle_alpha   90.00
_cell.angle_beta   90.00
_cell.angle_gamma   90.00
#
_symmetry.space_group_name_H-M   'P 1'
#
loop_
_entity.id
_entity.type
_entity.pdbx_description
1 polymer ?
#
loop_
_entity_poly.entity_id
_entity_poly.type
_entity_poly.pdbx_seq_one_letter_code
_entity_poly.pdbx_strand_id
1 'polypeptide(L)'
;MKKKLLLFVSFLAGLLFLISTSTYASKLPKGYGIAKTFTTPKATRGTWYYREKGDKTISKVKITAHSVDGKKLYVPSQKFFEKNVYNVSAKKRNQFIKKTENIYAAANYKKGFNVNNWVNLAGDGEYYIPVTRTVNGKKVKALRIATGAGPYTAAYAYKTKALVK
;
A
#
# COMPACT_ATOMS: atom_id res chain seq x y z
N MET A 1 72.02 10.10 -9.38
CA MET A 1 71.41 10.00 -8.03
C MET A 1 70.16 9.15 -8.10
N LYS A 2 70.02 8.22 -7.14
CA LYS A 2 68.91 7.28 -6.93
C LYS A 2 67.60 8.08 -6.69
N LYS A 3 66.42 7.69 -7.17
CA LYS A 3 65.57 6.59 -6.67
C LYS A 3 64.51 6.18 -7.71
N LYS A 4 64.23 4.87 -7.74
CA LYS A 4 63.12 4.19 -8.43
C LYS A 4 61.89 4.11 -7.50
N LEU A 5 60.67 4.15 -8.07
CA LEU A 5 59.41 3.48 -7.66
C LEU A 5 58.36 3.93 -8.72
N LEU A 6 57.83 3.20 -9.71
CA LEU A 6 57.27 1.85 -9.83
C LEU A 6 56.08 1.57 -8.89
N LEU A 7 54.85 1.61 -9.43
CA LEU A 7 53.85 0.49 -9.47
C LEU A 7 52.36 0.93 -9.37
N PHE A 8 51.58 0.47 -10.37
CA PHE A 8 50.27 -0.21 -10.34
C PHE A 8 48.92 0.52 -10.06
N VAL A 9 48.11 0.56 -11.13
CA VAL A 9 46.77 -0.05 -11.36
C VAL A 9 45.76 -0.18 -10.19
N SER A 10 44.55 0.37 -10.46
CA SER A 10 43.20 0.04 -9.97
C SER A 10 42.85 0.20 -8.49
N PHE A 11 41.85 1.05 -8.20
CA PHE A 11 40.75 0.63 -7.31
C PHE A 11 39.42 1.29 -7.67
N LEU A 12 38.42 0.42 -7.79
CA LEU A 12 37.01 0.67 -8.03
C LEU A 12 36.33 1.15 -6.73
N ALA A 13 35.17 1.77 -6.88
CA ALA A 13 34.04 1.77 -5.94
C ALA A 13 34.04 2.77 -4.77
N GLY A 14 32.89 3.44 -4.64
CA GLY A 14 32.52 4.12 -3.40
C GLY A 14 31.49 5.24 -3.53
N LEU A 15 30.42 5.05 -4.31
CA LEU A 15 29.28 5.98 -4.34
C LEU A 15 28.57 5.95 -2.97
N LEU A 16 29.03 6.77 -2.02
CA LEU A 16 28.39 6.97 -0.72
C LEU A 16 27.24 7.97 -0.86
N PHE A 17 26.10 7.51 -1.35
CA PHE A 17 24.80 8.10 -1.00
C PHE A 17 24.06 7.14 -0.08
N LEU A 18 24.49 7.12 1.20
CA LEU A 18 23.67 6.63 2.28
C LEU A 18 22.54 7.63 2.50
N ILE A 19 21.44 7.46 1.76
CA ILE A 19 20.15 8.05 2.14
C ILE A 19 19.71 7.28 3.38
N SER A 20 20.11 7.77 4.54
CA SER A 20 19.54 7.36 5.82
C SER A 20 18.07 7.76 5.82
N THR A 21 17.18 6.87 5.37
CA THR A 21 15.75 7.03 5.65
C THR A 21 15.58 6.75 7.13
N SER A 22 15.63 7.79 7.95
CA SER A 22 15.16 7.77 9.32
C SER A 22 13.71 7.29 9.30
N THR A 23 13.48 6.01 9.61
CA THR A 23 12.14 5.50 9.87
C THR A 23 11.71 6.05 11.22
N TYR A 24 11.21 7.28 11.23
CA TYR A 24 10.42 7.77 12.34
C TYR A 24 9.24 6.82 12.49
N ALA A 25 9.27 5.98 13.52
CA ALA A 25 8.10 5.24 13.95
C ALA A 25 7.05 6.28 14.35
N SER A 26 6.18 6.64 13.41
CA SER A 26 5.15 7.63 13.68
C SER A 26 4.25 7.09 14.79
N LYS A 27 4.23 7.79 15.92
CA LYS A 27 3.33 7.51 17.04
C LYS A 27 1.90 7.39 16.49
N LEU A 28 1.19 6.32 16.88
CA LEU A 28 -0.20 6.13 16.47
C LEU A 28 -1.04 7.37 16.82
N PRO A 29 -1.91 7.85 15.92
CA PRO A 29 -2.86 8.91 16.27
C PRO A 29 -3.68 8.48 17.49
N LYS A 30 -3.59 9.24 18.58
CA LYS A 30 -4.41 9.01 19.77
C LYS A 30 -5.84 9.48 19.49
N GLY A 31 -6.85 8.71 19.92
CA GLY A 31 -8.24 9.20 19.99
C GLY A 31 -9.21 8.85 18.85
N TYR A 32 -8.85 7.96 17.92
CA TYR A 32 -9.72 7.60 16.78
C TYR A 32 -10.04 6.11 16.66
N GLY A 33 -9.93 5.35 17.76
CA GLY A 33 -10.21 3.91 17.73
C GLY A 33 -9.20 3.10 16.91
N ILE A 34 -7.97 3.60 16.75
CA ILE A 34 -6.89 2.84 16.11
C ILE A 34 -6.39 1.78 17.09
N ALA A 35 -6.55 0.50 16.74
CA ALA A 35 -6.04 -0.61 17.56
C ALA A 35 -4.54 -0.83 17.31
N LYS A 36 -4.12 -0.80 16.04
CA LYS A 36 -2.73 -0.97 15.61
C LYS A 36 -2.50 -0.49 14.19
N THR A 37 -1.23 -0.29 13.83
CA THR A 37 -0.81 -0.16 12.42
C THR A 37 -1.06 -1.49 11.71
N PHE A 38 -1.58 -1.43 10.48
CA PHE A 38 -1.71 -2.60 9.62
C PHE A 38 -0.38 -2.86 8.89
N THR A 39 -0.01 -4.14 8.75
CA THR A 39 1.19 -4.55 8.01
C THR A 39 0.79 -5.31 6.77
N THR A 40 1.06 -4.75 5.59
CA THR A 40 0.70 -5.37 4.31
C THR A 40 1.49 -6.66 4.07
N PRO A 41 0.92 -7.67 3.38
CA PRO A 41 1.66 -8.88 3.01
C PRO A 41 2.84 -8.55 2.08
N LYS A 42 4.02 -9.15 2.32
CA LYS A 42 5.26 -8.87 1.55
C LYS A 42 5.06 -8.98 0.04
N ALA A 43 4.29 -9.97 -0.43
CA ALA A 43 4.02 -10.22 -1.85
C ALA A 43 3.24 -9.09 -2.56
N THR A 44 2.56 -8.21 -1.80
CA THR A 44 1.84 -7.06 -2.34
C THR A 44 2.69 -5.80 -2.45
N ARG A 45 3.85 -5.74 -1.80
CA ARG A 45 4.65 -4.52 -1.65
C ARG A 45 5.36 -4.12 -2.95
N GLY A 46 5.65 -2.82 -3.06
CA GLY A 46 6.35 -2.16 -4.16
C GLY A 46 5.41 -1.36 -5.06
N THR A 47 5.97 -0.84 -6.15
CA THR A 47 5.21 -0.11 -7.18
C THR A 47 4.60 -1.09 -8.17
N TRP A 48 3.35 -0.86 -8.52
CA TRP A 48 2.61 -1.63 -9.52
C TRP A 48 1.97 -0.68 -10.52
N TYR A 49 1.97 -1.06 -11.79
CA TYR A 49 1.39 -0.32 -12.90
C TYR A 49 0.21 -1.10 -13.45
N TYR A 50 -0.89 -0.40 -13.74
CA TYR A 50 -2.11 -1.02 -14.22
C TYR A 50 -2.88 -0.07 -15.12
N ARG A 51 -3.85 -0.63 -15.82
CA ARG A 51 -4.84 0.09 -16.62
C ARG A 51 -6.19 -0.55 -16.30
N GLU A 52 -7.16 0.26 -15.92
CA GLU A 52 -8.52 -0.24 -15.75
C GLU A 52 -9.16 -0.47 -17.12
N LYS A 53 -10.18 -1.34 -17.16
CA LYS A 53 -10.85 -1.66 -18.41
C LYS A 53 -11.52 -0.39 -18.97
N GLY A 54 -11.09 0.04 -20.16
CA GLY A 54 -11.62 1.23 -20.83
C GLY A 54 -10.71 2.46 -20.71
N ASP A 55 -9.72 2.43 -19.81
CA ASP A 55 -8.78 3.53 -19.64
C ASP A 55 -7.69 3.51 -20.71
N LYS A 56 -7.25 4.71 -21.14
CA LYS A 56 -6.10 4.86 -22.04
C LYS A 56 -4.78 5.00 -21.28
N THR A 57 -4.86 5.49 -20.05
CA THR A 57 -3.70 5.84 -19.23
C THR A 57 -3.24 4.64 -18.38
N ILE A 58 -1.94 4.59 -18.08
CA ILE A 58 -1.37 3.61 -17.15
C ILE A 58 -1.24 4.31 -15.79
N SER A 59 -2.04 3.84 -14.84
CA SER A 59 -2.00 4.24 -13.44
C SER A 59 -0.92 3.47 -12.68
N LYS A 60 -0.59 3.93 -11.47
CA LYS A 60 0.32 3.26 -10.55
C LYS A 60 -0.22 3.25 -9.14
N VAL A 61 0.10 2.19 -8.40
CA VAL A 61 -0.11 2.09 -6.95
C VAL A 61 1.18 1.67 -6.26
N LYS A 62 1.54 2.33 -5.16
CA LYS A 62 2.72 2.04 -4.36
C LYS A 62 2.31 1.50 -2.99
N ILE A 63 2.64 0.24 -2.74
CA ILE A 63 2.32 -0.44 -1.48
C ILE A 63 3.61 -0.59 -0.66
N THR A 64 3.61 -0.05 0.56
CA THR A 64 4.71 -0.23 1.53
C THR A 64 4.29 -1.18 2.64
N ALA A 65 5.13 -1.38 3.65
CA ALA A 65 4.76 -2.19 4.82
C ALA A 65 3.49 -1.68 5.52
N HIS A 66 3.24 -0.36 5.53
CA HIS A 66 2.17 0.26 6.33
C HIS A 66 1.34 1.29 5.57
N SER A 67 1.46 1.34 4.24
CA SER A 67 0.75 2.35 3.44
C SER A 67 0.43 1.87 2.03
N VAL A 68 -0.57 2.51 1.43
CA VAL A 68 -0.89 2.47 0.00
C VAL A 68 -0.89 3.91 -0.50
N ASP A 69 -0.09 4.23 -1.51
CA ASP A 69 0.07 5.58 -2.07
C ASP A 69 0.31 6.67 -0.99
N GLY A 70 1.13 6.33 0.00
CA GLY A 70 1.47 7.21 1.13
C GLY A 70 0.41 7.26 2.23
N LYS A 71 -0.80 6.76 2.00
CA LYS A 71 -1.88 6.69 3.01
C LYS A 71 -1.61 5.56 4.00
N LYS A 72 -1.46 5.90 5.28
CA LYS A 72 -1.19 4.94 6.35
C LYS A 72 -2.41 4.06 6.61
N LEU A 73 -2.15 2.78 6.85
CA LEU A 73 -3.18 1.77 7.07
C LEU A 73 -3.24 1.35 8.54
N TYR A 74 -4.45 1.25 9.07
CA TYR A 74 -4.67 0.88 10.47
C TYR A 74 -5.76 -0.17 10.60
N VAL A 75 -5.75 -0.87 11.74
CA VAL A 75 -6.82 -1.79 12.14
C VAL A 75 -7.74 -1.06 13.13
N PRO A 76 -9.05 -0.97 12.87
CA PRO A 76 -9.99 -0.34 13.80
C PRO A 76 -10.20 -1.21 15.04
N SER A 77 -10.42 -0.56 16.18
CA SER A 77 -10.88 -1.20 17.41
C SER A 77 -12.39 -1.35 17.36
N GLN A 78 -12.87 -2.59 17.26
CA GLN A 78 -14.30 -2.89 17.22
C GLN A 78 -15.04 -2.31 18.43
N LYS A 79 -14.54 -2.55 19.65
CA LYS A 79 -15.09 -2.00 20.90
C LYS A 79 -15.20 -0.47 20.89
N PHE A 80 -14.21 0.22 20.33
CA PHE A 80 -14.27 1.69 20.20
C PHE A 80 -15.37 2.10 19.22
N PHE A 81 -15.43 1.46 18.05
CA PHE A 81 -16.38 1.81 17.00
C PHE A 81 -17.83 1.54 17.40
N GLU A 82 -18.11 0.40 18.04
CA GLU A 82 -19.43 0.08 18.58
C GLU A 82 -19.90 1.17 19.55
N LYS A 83 -19.06 1.53 20.53
CA LYS A 83 -19.42 2.50 21.56
C LYS A 83 -19.52 3.95 21.04
N ASN A 84 -18.61 4.36 20.15
CA ASN A 84 -18.41 5.79 19.85
C ASN A 84 -18.83 6.20 18.43
N VAL A 85 -19.08 5.23 17.53
CA VAL A 85 -19.33 5.50 16.09
C VAL A 85 -20.65 4.91 15.62
N TYR A 86 -20.92 3.64 15.90
CA TYR A 86 -22.12 2.96 15.38
C TYR A 86 -23.35 3.19 16.26
N ASN A 87 -23.21 3.16 17.59
CA ASN A 87 -24.32 3.34 18.53
C ASN A 87 -24.51 4.80 18.98
N VAL A 88 -24.16 5.78 18.14
CA VAL A 88 -24.34 7.21 18.42
C VAL A 88 -25.23 7.86 17.38
N SER A 89 -25.78 9.04 17.71
CA SER A 89 -26.56 9.86 16.77
C SER A 89 -25.82 10.08 15.44
N ALA A 90 -26.56 10.16 14.33
CA ALA A 90 -25.98 10.45 13.01
C ALA A 90 -25.12 11.72 13.00
N LYS A 91 -25.51 12.78 13.74
CA LYS A 91 -24.72 14.01 13.90
C LYS A 91 -23.32 13.74 14.47
N LYS A 92 -23.23 13.01 15.59
CA LYS A 92 -21.95 12.63 16.21
C LYS A 92 -21.11 11.73 15.29
N ARG A 93 -21.75 10.76 14.63
CA ARG A 93 -21.08 9.87 13.68
C ARG A 93 -20.48 10.65 12.50
N ASN A 94 -21.24 11.56 11.89
CA ASN A 94 -20.78 12.36 10.76
C ASN A 94 -19.63 13.31 11.15
N GLN A 95 -19.67 13.86 12.37
CA GLN A 95 -18.54 14.63 12.92
C GLN A 95 -17.28 13.77 13.07
N PHE A 96 -17.42 12.53 13.54
CA PHE A 96 -16.31 11.59 13.62
C PHE A 96 -15.75 11.25 12.24
N ILE A 97 -16.62 10.93 11.27
CA ILE A 97 -16.25 10.67 9.87
C ILE A 97 -15.40 11.81 9.30
N LYS A 98 -15.86 13.05 9.45
CA LYS A 98 -15.13 14.24 8.99
C LYS A 98 -13.75 14.36 9.64
N LYS A 99 -13.65 14.10 10.96
CA LYS A 99 -12.36 14.13 11.68
C LYS A 99 -11.40 13.02 11.27
N THR A 100 -11.91 11.94 10.67
CA THR A 100 -11.13 10.74 10.32
C THR A 100 -11.10 10.46 8.83
N GLU A 101 -11.46 11.41 7.97
CA GLU A 101 -11.60 11.22 6.52
C GLU A 101 -10.31 10.77 5.82
N ASN A 102 -9.16 11.11 6.39
CA ASN A 102 -7.83 10.74 5.90
C ASN A 102 -7.21 9.54 6.64
N ILE A 103 -7.99 8.84 7.46
CA ILE A 103 -7.58 7.59 8.11
C ILE A 103 -8.17 6.43 7.30
N TYR A 104 -7.38 5.38 7.10
CA TYR A 104 -7.80 4.24 6.29
C TYR A 104 -7.75 2.95 7.09
N ALA A 105 -8.83 2.20 7.02
CA ALA A 105 -8.94 0.89 7.64
C ALA A 105 -8.40 -0.16 6.66
N ALA A 106 -7.68 -1.14 7.18
CA ALA A 106 -7.24 -2.29 6.40
C ALA A 106 -7.41 -3.59 7.17
N ALA A 107 -7.74 -4.65 6.44
CA ALA A 107 -7.82 -6.00 6.98
C ALA A 107 -7.23 -7.01 6.00
N ASN A 108 -6.82 -8.16 6.53
CA ASN A 108 -6.34 -9.27 5.70
C ASN A 108 -7.47 -9.80 4.83
N TYR A 109 -7.14 -10.12 3.58
CA TYR A 109 -8.09 -10.73 2.64
C TYR A 109 -7.37 -11.73 1.74
N LYS A 110 -7.65 -13.03 1.91
CA LYS A 110 -6.90 -14.12 1.26
C LYS A 110 -5.39 -13.94 1.50
N LYS A 111 -4.56 -14.08 0.46
CA LYS A 111 -3.10 -13.82 0.50
C LYS A 111 -2.74 -12.32 0.39
N GLY A 112 -3.76 -11.46 0.32
CA GLY A 112 -3.66 -10.02 0.16
C GLY A 112 -4.32 -9.27 1.31
N PHE A 113 -4.86 -8.10 1.01
CA PHE A 113 -5.56 -7.26 1.98
C PHE A 113 -6.59 -6.38 1.28
N ASN A 114 -7.51 -5.83 2.06
CA ASN A 114 -8.44 -4.79 1.62
C ASN A 114 -8.14 -3.47 2.33
N VAL A 115 -8.47 -2.37 1.69
CA VAL A 115 -8.45 -1.01 2.24
C VAL A 115 -9.84 -0.41 2.13
N ASN A 116 -10.30 0.21 3.20
CA ASN A 116 -11.57 0.91 3.31
C ASN A 116 -11.36 2.31 3.90
N ASN A 117 -12.36 3.17 3.75
CA ASN A 117 -12.51 4.35 4.61
C ASN A 117 -12.52 3.94 6.09
N TRP A 118 -12.08 4.83 6.98
CA TRP A 118 -12.03 4.54 8.42
C TRP A 118 -13.37 4.09 8.99
N VAL A 119 -14.43 4.82 8.62
CA VAL A 119 -15.81 4.47 8.92
C VAL A 119 -16.45 4.08 7.59
N ASN A 120 -16.82 2.81 7.47
CA ASN A 120 -17.47 2.32 6.27
C ASN A 120 -18.98 2.21 6.50
N LEU A 121 -19.77 3.09 5.86
CA LEU A 121 -21.23 3.09 5.99
C LEU A 121 -21.95 2.38 4.84
N ALA A 122 -21.35 2.36 3.64
CA ALA A 122 -21.88 1.72 2.43
C ALA A 122 -20.84 1.65 1.30
N GLY A 123 -19.55 1.91 1.60
CA GLY A 123 -18.49 2.03 0.62
C GLY A 123 -17.83 0.69 0.32
N ASP A 124 -17.44 0.54 -0.94
CA ASP A 124 -16.70 -0.61 -1.41
C ASP A 124 -15.20 -0.42 -1.19
N GLY A 125 -14.55 -1.48 -0.70
CA GLY A 125 -13.11 -1.48 -0.46
C GLY A 125 -12.30 -1.67 -1.72
N GLU A 126 -11.02 -1.33 -1.63
CA GLU A 126 -10.03 -1.69 -2.65
C GLU A 126 -9.21 -2.89 -2.16
N TYR A 127 -9.11 -3.92 -2.99
CA TYR A 127 -8.47 -5.18 -2.67
C TYR A 127 -7.18 -5.35 -3.47
N TYR A 128 -6.09 -5.70 -2.78
CA TYR A 128 -4.78 -5.94 -3.38
C TYR A 128 -4.37 -7.38 -3.14
N ILE A 129 -4.49 -8.21 -4.18
CA ILE A 129 -4.34 -9.66 -4.05
C ILE A 129 -3.20 -10.14 -4.94
N PRO A 130 -2.13 -10.73 -4.39
CA PRO A 130 -1.03 -11.24 -5.19
C PRO A 130 -1.49 -12.44 -6.00
N VAL A 131 -1.19 -12.45 -7.30
CA VAL A 131 -1.57 -13.51 -8.23
C VAL A 131 -0.44 -13.79 -9.23
N THR A 132 -0.56 -14.89 -9.96
CA THR A 132 0.27 -15.18 -11.13
C THR A 132 -0.58 -15.05 -12.37
N ARG A 133 -0.06 -14.38 -13.41
CA ARG A 133 -0.73 -14.21 -14.71
C ARG A 133 0.17 -14.73 -15.82
N THR A 134 -0.43 -15.19 -16.91
CA THR A 134 0.32 -15.49 -18.14
C THR A 134 0.27 -14.27 -19.04
N VAL A 135 1.43 -13.71 -19.38
CA VAL A 135 1.59 -12.61 -20.34
C VAL A 135 2.56 -13.06 -21.41
N ASN A 136 2.10 -13.10 -22.67
CA ASN A 136 2.89 -13.53 -23.83
C ASN A 136 3.54 -14.91 -23.61
N GLY A 137 2.75 -15.88 -23.13
CA GLY A 137 3.19 -17.25 -22.84
C GLY A 137 4.00 -17.44 -21.55
N LYS A 138 4.41 -16.36 -20.86
CA LYS A 138 5.25 -16.43 -19.65
C LYS A 138 4.44 -16.17 -18.38
N LYS A 139 4.68 -16.98 -17.34
CA LYS A 139 4.12 -16.75 -16.00
C LYS A 139 4.83 -15.57 -15.34
N VAL A 140 4.08 -14.56 -14.93
CA VAL A 140 4.58 -13.35 -14.26
C VAL A 140 3.83 -13.09 -12.97
N LYS A 141 4.53 -12.54 -11.96
CA LYS A 141 3.90 -12.04 -10.73
C LYS A 141 3.08 -10.80 -11.06
N ALA A 142 1.85 -10.76 -10.58
CA ALA A 142 0.92 -9.66 -10.77
C ALA A 142 0.17 -9.36 -9.46
N LEU A 143 -0.49 -8.21 -9.43
CA LEU A 143 -1.40 -7.83 -8.36
C LEU A 143 -2.79 -7.68 -8.97
N ARG A 144 -3.77 -8.46 -8.48
CA ARG A 144 -5.17 -8.26 -8.83
C ARG A 144 -5.68 -7.11 -7.97
N ILE A 145 -6.09 -6.02 -8.64
CA ILE A 145 -6.81 -4.89 -8.03
C ILE A 145 -8.29 -5.19 -8.20
N ALA A 146 -9.02 -5.20 -7.10
CA ALA A 146 -10.44 -5.47 -7.09
C ALA A 146 -11.18 -4.39 -6.30
N THR A 147 -12.41 -4.11 -6.68
CA THR A 147 -13.30 -3.12 -6.05
C THR A 147 -14.70 -3.71 -5.92
N GLY A 148 -15.60 -2.99 -5.26
CA GLY A 148 -16.98 -3.45 -5.08
C GLY A 148 -17.20 -4.33 -3.85
N ALA A 149 -18.47 -4.56 -3.52
CA ALA A 149 -18.89 -5.49 -2.45
C ALA A 149 -18.51 -6.95 -2.73
N GLY A 150 -18.32 -7.32 -4.01
CA GLY A 150 -18.00 -8.68 -4.49
C GLY A 150 -16.53 -8.93 -4.88
N PRO A 151 -15.56 -8.18 -4.32
CA PRO A 151 -14.20 -7.98 -4.85
C PRO A 151 -14.01 -8.23 -6.36
N TYR A 152 -14.79 -7.51 -7.17
CA TYR A 152 -14.80 -7.60 -8.63
C TYR A 152 -13.48 -7.08 -9.18
N THR A 153 -12.90 -7.82 -10.12
CA THR A 153 -11.59 -7.45 -10.68
C THR A 153 -11.71 -6.17 -11.50
N ALA A 154 -11.06 -5.10 -11.06
CA ALA A 154 -10.95 -3.85 -11.81
C ALA A 154 -9.75 -3.90 -12.77
N ALA A 155 -8.60 -4.40 -12.31
CA ALA A 155 -7.39 -4.48 -13.11
C ALA A 155 -6.42 -5.57 -12.63
N TYR A 156 -5.47 -5.91 -13.51
CA TYR A 156 -4.25 -6.61 -13.13
C TYR A 156 -3.08 -5.64 -13.26
N ALA A 157 -2.31 -5.51 -12.18
CA ALA A 157 -1.15 -4.65 -12.09
C ALA A 157 0.14 -5.45 -12.16
N TYR A 158 1.18 -4.83 -12.71
CA TYR A 158 2.49 -5.44 -12.95
C TYR A 158 3.62 -4.55 -12.45
N LYS A 159 4.80 -5.14 -12.20
CA LYS A 159 5.98 -4.37 -11.76
C LYS A 159 6.57 -3.45 -12.85
N THR A 160 6.28 -3.74 -14.11
CA THR A 160 6.81 -3.00 -15.27
C THR A 160 5.67 -2.56 -16.18
N LYS A 161 5.70 -1.30 -16.63
CA LYS A 161 4.67 -0.73 -17.51
C LYS A 161 4.45 -1.54 -18.80
N ALA A 162 5.51 -2.13 -19.36
CA ALA A 162 5.46 -2.92 -20.59
C ALA A 162 4.57 -4.18 -20.52
N LEU A 163 4.21 -4.64 -19.31
CA LEU A 163 3.33 -5.79 -19.12
C LEU A 163 1.85 -5.40 -19.02
N VAL A 164 1.55 -4.10 -18.91
CA VAL A 164 0.18 -3.59 -18.88
C VAL A 164 -0.36 -3.61 -20.30
N LYS A 165 -1.49 -4.30 -20.49
CA LYS A 165 -2.23 -4.35 -21.75
C LYS A 165 -3.31 -3.29 -21.76
#